data_AF-A0A292QRK2-F1
#
_entry.id   AF-A0A292QRK2-F1
#
_cell.length_a   1.000
_cell.length_b   1.000
_cell.length_c   1.000
_cell.angle_alpha   90.00
_cell.angle_beta   90.00
_cell.angle_gamma   90.00
#
_symmetry.space_group_name_H-M   'P 1'
#
loop_
_entity.id
_entity.type
_entity.pdbx_description
1 polymer ?
#
loop_
_entity_poly.entity_id
_entity_poly.type
_entity_poly.pdbx_seq_one_letter_code
_entity_poly.pdbx_strand_id
1 'polypeptide(L)'
;MKKNLIISALVLISMSTCAYGAEGYVFSVNNKVNSSVQINTNAPSYDYLKFYDIDAEMISAKLKVFNRKKEKDFIKTLSKKDKENYNYAKKVEKLVQKGRWNELSIKYPNYLPAYLEYYDKYISSNDYAGALLVLNKIQSLDKYNMVISADVLNYAYAMLYYNTYQYSNALRYFKIFEFTKNDGIYSSIGNCYFYLNNYQSAINYYKKIKVPTYTDKEYLFSAYLKMGNIFEANKYAQSLLNENYNFKNLMRVEATTSDDVAKLTYAYKARSLALTEEELVRANAEISALEQKKLEAKVMKLTQFVKVSKWSEFAKQMPENVSVQEISDKQDEFFKTANTYLSKYSGQQLTNAFKSLNEDFTNFVAQKKQEYYQEKQIQAQKELVLEQQRNNLLQQELIEEQRMHNYLEERNLYYNMSRPQPRYW
;
A
#
# COMPACT_ATOMS: atom_id res chain seq x y z
N MET A 1 -5.41 -27.69 -33.87
CA MET A 1 -4.58 -26.55 -33.39
C MET A 1 -5.37 -25.78 -32.34
N LYS A 2 -5.07 -26.02 -31.06
CA LYS A 2 -5.59 -25.25 -29.92
C LYS A 2 -4.71 -24.00 -29.76
N LYS A 3 -5.30 -22.80 -29.78
CA LYS A 3 -4.59 -21.56 -29.40
C LYS A 3 -5.00 -21.19 -27.98
N ASN A 4 -4.08 -21.40 -27.05
CA ASN A 4 -4.08 -20.82 -25.72
C ASN A 4 -3.80 -19.31 -25.86
N LEU A 5 -4.65 -18.47 -25.26
CA LEU A 5 -4.35 -17.06 -25.02
C LEU A 5 -4.17 -16.90 -23.51
N ILE A 6 -2.91 -16.92 -23.10
CA ILE A 6 -2.44 -16.48 -21.79
C ILE A 6 -2.36 -14.95 -21.90
N ILE A 7 -3.19 -14.22 -21.15
CA ILE A 7 -3.03 -12.78 -20.97
C ILE A 7 -2.38 -12.58 -19.61
N SER A 8 -1.05 -12.47 -19.63
CA SER A 8 -0.22 -11.97 -18.54
C SER A 8 -0.38 -10.45 -18.45
N ALA A 9 -1.03 -9.97 -17.40
CA ALA A 9 -1.04 -8.55 -17.07
C ALA A 9 0.20 -8.22 -16.23
N LEU A 10 1.16 -7.53 -16.84
CA LEU A 10 2.22 -6.81 -16.16
C LEU A 10 1.59 -5.76 -15.23
N VAL A 11 1.93 -5.79 -13.94
CA VAL A 11 1.71 -4.67 -13.02
C VAL A 11 3.06 -3.98 -12.82
N LEU A 12 3.24 -2.87 -13.52
CA LEU A 12 4.13 -1.78 -13.14
C LEU A 12 3.24 -0.75 -12.45
N ILE A 13 3.45 -0.46 -11.16
CA ILE A 13 3.20 0.86 -10.55
C ILE A 13 4.14 1.02 -9.35
N SER A 14 4.80 2.18 -9.38
CA SER A 14 5.72 2.79 -8.44
C SER A 14 5.03 3.42 -7.23
N MET A 15 5.70 3.29 -6.08
CA MET A 15 5.76 4.17 -4.89
C MET A 15 4.52 4.42 -3.99
N SER A 16 4.77 4.09 -2.71
CA SER A 16 4.35 4.77 -1.47
C SER A 16 2.86 4.89 -1.11
N THR A 17 2.23 3.76 -0.83
CA THR A 17 1.58 3.50 0.47
C THR A 17 1.67 2.00 0.73
N CYS A 18 1.99 1.59 1.97
CA CYS A 18 2.17 0.19 2.34
C CYS A 18 0.83 -0.57 2.31
N ALA A 19 0.29 -0.85 1.13
CA ALA A 19 -0.67 -1.91 0.90
C ALA A 19 0.11 -3.20 0.63
N TYR A 20 0.74 -3.74 1.67
CA TYR A 20 1.20 -5.13 1.63
C TYR A 20 -0.05 -6.02 1.58
N GLY A 21 -0.46 -6.39 0.37
CA GLY A 21 -1.23 -7.60 0.14
C GLY A 21 -0.36 -8.77 0.54
N ALA A 22 -0.36 -9.07 1.84
CA ALA A 22 0.28 -10.26 2.37
C ALA A 22 -0.57 -11.47 2.00
N GLU A 23 0.07 -12.55 1.57
CA GLU A 23 -0.47 -13.91 1.54
C GLU A 23 -0.70 -14.44 2.97
N GLY A 24 -1.41 -13.68 3.81
CA GLY A 24 -2.23 -14.28 4.86
C GLY A 24 -3.34 -15.07 4.19
N TYR A 25 -4.10 -15.88 4.94
CA TYR A 25 -5.33 -16.43 4.42
C TYR A 25 -6.18 -15.28 3.84
N VAL A 26 -6.26 -15.19 2.51
CA VAL A 26 -7.17 -14.27 1.84
C VAL A 26 -8.56 -14.88 2.04
N PHE A 27 -9.14 -14.57 3.19
CA PHE A 27 -10.55 -14.76 3.40
C PHE A 27 -11.25 -13.76 2.50
N SER A 28 -11.67 -14.23 1.33
CA SER A 28 -12.59 -13.49 0.50
C SER A 28 -13.99 -13.63 1.09
N VAL A 29 -14.89 -12.69 0.78
CA VAL A 29 -16.33 -12.85 1.04
C VAL A 29 -16.87 -14.18 0.49
N ASN A 30 -16.18 -14.74 -0.50
CA ASN A 30 -16.49 -16.00 -1.19
C ASN A 30 -16.03 -17.26 -0.43
N ASN A 31 -15.50 -17.14 0.80
CA ASN A 31 -15.08 -18.30 1.57
C ASN A 31 -16.30 -19.06 2.13
N LYS A 32 -16.35 -20.36 1.82
CA LYS A 32 -17.49 -21.22 2.15
C LYS A 32 -17.67 -21.39 3.64
N VAL A 33 -18.84 -21.02 4.15
CA VAL A 33 -19.37 -21.52 5.41
C VAL A 33 -20.27 -22.69 5.05
N ASN A 34 -19.87 -23.91 5.42
CA ASN A 34 -20.68 -25.12 5.19
C ASN A 34 -22.06 -24.96 5.85
N SER A 35 -23.05 -24.54 5.08
CA SER A 35 -24.44 -24.50 5.49
C SER A 35 -25.29 -25.01 4.33
N SER A 36 -25.97 -26.15 4.53
CA SER A 36 -26.91 -26.69 3.55
C SER A 36 -28.12 -25.75 3.48
N VAL A 37 -28.16 -24.88 2.47
CA VAL A 37 -29.29 -23.97 2.27
C VAL A 37 -30.42 -24.72 1.56
N GLN A 38 -31.51 -25.01 2.29
CA GLN A 38 -32.78 -25.36 1.66
C GLN A 38 -33.58 -24.07 1.45
N ILE A 39 -33.67 -23.62 0.20
CA ILE A 39 -34.55 -22.51 -0.18
C ILE A 39 -35.98 -22.98 0.03
N ASN A 40 -36.69 -22.39 0.99
CA ASN A 40 -38.11 -22.66 1.16
C ASN A 40 -38.90 -22.00 0.01
N THR A 41 -39.15 -22.78 -1.03
CA THR A 41 -39.91 -22.36 -2.22
C THR A 41 -41.39 -22.08 -1.94
N ASN A 42 -41.87 -22.30 -0.71
CA ASN A 42 -43.27 -22.11 -0.33
C ASN A 42 -43.55 -20.75 0.33
N ALA A 43 -42.59 -19.82 0.32
CA ALA A 43 -42.87 -18.41 0.67
C ALA A 43 -43.49 -17.67 -0.51
N PRO A 44 -44.75 -17.20 -0.41
CA PRO A 44 -45.47 -16.53 -1.51
C PRO A 44 -44.80 -15.23 -2.02
N SER A 45 -43.83 -14.68 -1.28
CA SER A 45 -43.15 -13.42 -1.56
C SER A 45 -42.03 -13.49 -2.59
N TYR A 46 -41.65 -14.70 -3.06
CA TYR A 46 -40.45 -14.89 -3.90
C TYR A 46 -40.68 -15.77 -5.14
N ASP A 47 -41.87 -15.75 -5.72
CA ASP A 47 -42.25 -16.58 -6.89
C ASP A 47 -41.29 -16.45 -8.09
N TYR A 48 -40.53 -15.36 -8.19
CA TYR A 48 -39.55 -15.13 -9.25
C TYR A 48 -38.21 -15.85 -9.04
N LEU A 49 -37.86 -16.27 -7.81
CA LEU A 49 -36.55 -16.87 -7.51
C LEU A 49 -36.33 -18.20 -8.22
N LYS A 50 -37.40 -18.93 -8.58
CA LYS A 50 -37.29 -20.19 -9.34
C LYS A 50 -36.61 -20.03 -10.70
N PHE A 51 -36.55 -18.82 -11.24
CA PHE A 51 -35.88 -18.49 -12.51
C PHE A 51 -34.39 -18.16 -12.34
N TYR A 52 -33.88 -18.09 -11.12
CA TYR A 52 -32.48 -17.79 -10.83
C TYR A 52 -31.75 -19.03 -10.33
N ASP A 53 -30.47 -19.09 -10.64
CA ASP A 53 -29.48 -19.90 -9.96
C ASP A 53 -28.88 -19.02 -8.86
N ILE A 54 -29.26 -19.29 -7.62
CA ILE A 54 -28.80 -18.53 -6.45
C ILE A 54 -27.63 -19.27 -5.84
N ASP A 55 -26.50 -18.58 -5.74
CA ASP A 55 -25.38 -19.03 -4.92
C ASP A 55 -25.44 -18.24 -3.61
N ALA A 56 -26.07 -18.86 -2.61
CA ALA A 56 -26.31 -18.24 -1.32
C ALA A 56 -25.00 -18.04 -0.52
N GLU A 57 -23.98 -18.88 -0.73
CA GLU A 57 -22.67 -18.74 -0.10
C GLU A 57 -21.92 -17.53 -0.66
N MET A 58 -22.07 -17.27 -1.95
CA MET A 58 -21.46 -16.13 -2.65
C MET A 58 -22.33 -14.86 -2.65
N ILE A 59 -23.53 -14.91 -2.06
CA ILE A 59 -24.52 -13.82 -2.07
C ILE A 59 -24.74 -13.32 -3.52
N SER A 60 -24.93 -14.26 -4.45
CA SER A 60 -25.10 -13.95 -5.88
C SER A 60 -26.32 -14.66 -6.46
N ALA A 61 -26.88 -14.10 -7.53
CA ALA A 61 -27.97 -14.72 -8.26
C ALA A 61 -27.82 -14.46 -9.75
N LYS A 62 -27.87 -15.51 -10.57
CA LYS A 62 -27.81 -15.39 -12.04
C LYS A 62 -29.09 -15.93 -12.66
N LEU A 63 -29.60 -15.24 -13.68
CA LEU A 63 -30.78 -15.73 -14.38
C LEU A 63 -30.45 -17.06 -15.10
N LYS A 64 -31.32 -18.07 -14.95
CA LYS A 64 -31.20 -19.34 -15.68
C LYS A 64 -31.21 -19.08 -17.19
N VAL A 65 -30.10 -19.40 -17.86
CA VAL A 65 -29.95 -19.16 -19.29
C VAL A 65 -30.42 -20.39 -20.09
N PHE A 66 -31.38 -20.18 -20.99
CA PHE A 66 -31.83 -21.18 -21.95
C PHE A 66 -31.33 -20.81 -23.36
N ASN A 67 -31.07 -21.81 -24.20
CA ASN A 67 -30.91 -21.54 -25.63
C ASN A 67 -32.27 -21.08 -26.22
N ARG A 68 -32.26 -20.31 -27.33
CA ARG A 68 -33.48 -19.66 -27.87
C ARG A 68 -34.65 -20.63 -28.14
N LYS A 69 -34.37 -21.88 -28.51
CA LYS A 69 -35.41 -22.90 -28.78
C LYS A 69 -35.99 -23.44 -27.48
N LYS A 70 -35.12 -23.87 -26.55
CA LYS A 70 -35.50 -24.36 -25.21
C LYS A 70 -36.22 -23.29 -24.40
N GLU A 71 -35.85 -22.03 -24.53
CA GLU A 71 -36.52 -20.91 -23.85
C GLU A 71 -37.98 -20.77 -24.30
N LYS A 72 -38.24 -20.82 -25.61
CA LYS A 72 -39.60 -20.76 -26.16
C LYS A 72 -40.47 -21.91 -25.67
N ASP A 73 -39.90 -23.11 -25.60
CA ASP A 73 -40.64 -24.29 -25.13
C ASP A 73 -40.84 -24.26 -23.61
N PHE A 74 -39.85 -23.79 -22.83
CA PHE A 74 -39.99 -23.53 -21.40
C PHE A 74 -41.06 -22.49 -21.09
N ILE A 75 -41.08 -21.35 -21.81
CA ILE A 75 -42.10 -20.32 -21.60
C ILE A 75 -43.51 -20.89 -21.82
N LYS A 76 -43.72 -21.83 -22.76
CA LYS A 76 -45.04 -22.43 -23.00
C LYS A 76 -45.54 -23.25 -21.81
N THR A 77 -44.64 -23.85 -21.01
CA THR A 77 -45.02 -24.64 -19.83
C THR A 77 -45.37 -23.78 -18.61
N LEU A 78 -45.01 -22.49 -18.63
CA LEU A 78 -45.27 -21.57 -17.53
C LEU A 78 -46.74 -21.10 -17.47
N SER A 79 -47.23 -20.93 -16.24
CA SER A 79 -48.49 -20.23 -15.97
C SER A 79 -48.43 -18.77 -16.44
N LYS A 80 -49.58 -18.09 -16.58
CA LYS A 80 -49.61 -16.67 -16.97
C LYS A 80 -48.78 -15.79 -16.02
N LYS A 81 -48.97 -15.98 -14.70
CA LYS A 81 -48.22 -15.28 -13.64
C LYS A 81 -46.70 -15.53 -13.76
N ASP A 82 -46.32 -16.77 -14.06
CA ASP A 82 -44.91 -17.14 -14.18
C ASP A 82 -44.23 -16.58 -15.44
N LYS A 83 -44.99 -16.47 -16.54
CA LYS A 83 -44.51 -15.77 -17.75
C LYS A 83 -44.21 -14.30 -17.46
N GLU A 84 -45.07 -13.64 -16.69
CA GLU A 84 -44.87 -12.25 -16.28
C GLU A 84 -43.63 -12.11 -15.38
N ASN A 85 -43.48 -12.96 -14.37
CA ASN A 85 -42.30 -13.00 -13.50
C ASN A 85 -41.00 -13.30 -14.27
N TYR A 86 -41.02 -14.24 -15.22
CA TYR A 86 -39.86 -14.55 -16.05
C TYR A 86 -39.48 -13.38 -16.96
N ASN A 87 -40.45 -12.72 -17.59
CA ASN A 87 -40.22 -11.52 -18.39
C ASN A 87 -39.65 -10.36 -17.55
N TYR A 88 -40.11 -10.24 -16.31
CA TYR A 88 -39.59 -9.26 -15.36
C TYR A 88 -38.11 -9.54 -15.01
N ALA A 89 -37.78 -10.80 -14.70
CA ALA A 89 -36.42 -11.25 -14.45
C ALA A 89 -35.48 -10.98 -15.64
N LYS A 90 -35.93 -11.21 -16.88
CA LYS A 90 -35.18 -10.88 -18.10
C LYS A 90 -34.92 -9.38 -18.28
N LYS A 91 -35.86 -8.52 -17.87
CA LYS A 91 -35.66 -7.06 -17.95
C LYS A 91 -34.56 -6.60 -17.00
N VAL A 92 -34.54 -7.17 -15.78
CA VAL A 92 -33.48 -6.93 -14.79
C VAL A 92 -32.13 -7.39 -15.32
N GLU A 93 -32.04 -8.64 -15.78
CA GLU A 93 -30.82 -9.21 -16.36
C GLU A 93 -30.26 -8.34 -17.50
N LYS A 94 -31.13 -7.85 -18.39
CA LYS A 94 -30.74 -6.97 -19.49
C LYS A 94 -30.19 -5.63 -19.02
N LEU A 95 -30.65 -5.10 -17.88
CA LEU A 95 -30.12 -3.87 -17.29
C LEU A 95 -28.76 -4.12 -16.63
N VAL A 96 -28.61 -5.23 -15.92
CA VAL A 96 -27.34 -5.69 -15.31
C VAL A 96 -26.27 -5.87 -16.38
N GLN A 97 -26.56 -6.63 -17.44
CA GLN A 97 -25.63 -6.84 -18.58
C GLN A 97 -25.21 -5.55 -19.30
N LYS A 98 -26.05 -4.51 -19.24
CA LYS A 98 -25.76 -3.19 -19.82
C LYS A 98 -25.10 -2.22 -18.85
N GLY A 99 -24.87 -2.63 -17.60
CA GLY A 99 -24.35 -1.76 -16.54
C GLY A 99 -25.28 -0.60 -16.19
N ARG A 100 -26.58 -0.68 -16.46
CA ARG A 100 -27.56 0.39 -16.21
C ARG A 100 -28.06 0.38 -14.77
N TRP A 101 -27.11 0.50 -13.84
CA TRP A 101 -27.30 0.38 -12.40
C TRP A 101 -28.25 1.44 -11.82
N ASN A 102 -28.23 2.70 -12.29
CA ASN A 102 -29.15 3.71 -11.76
C ASN A 102 -30.62 3.44 -12.13
N GLU A 103 -30.86 2.89 -13.33
CA GLU A 103 -32.21 2.54 -13.74
C GLU A 103 -32.71 1.28 -13.05
N LEU A 104 -31.81 0.34 -12.76
CA LEU A 104 -32.13 -0.85 -12.02
C LEU A 104 -32.61 -0.49 -10.61
N SER A 105 -31.96 0.45 -9.92
CA SER A 105 -32.33 0.84 -8.55
C SER A 105 -33.66 1.59 -8.50
N ILE A 106 -33.92 2.47 -9.47
CA ILE A 106 -35.17 3.23 -9.55
C ILE A 106 -36.36 2.33 -9.91
N LYS A 107 -36.18 1.43 -10.89
CA LYS A 107 -37.29 0.60 -11.40
C LYS A 107 -37.55 -0.65 -10.56
N TYR A 108 -36.55 -1.13 -9.83
CA TYR A 108 -36.60 -2.40 -9.09
C TYR A 108 -36.13 -2.26 -7.61
N PRO A 109 -36.63 -1.28 -6.84
CA PRO A 109 -36.09 -0.94 -5.50
C PRO A 109 -36.33 -2.00 -4.41
N ASN A 110 -37.19 -2.99 -4.66
CA ASN A 110 -37.50 -4.07 -3.71
C ASN A 110 -37.34 -5.45 -4.35
N TYR A 111 -36.47 -5.57 -5.36
CA TYR A 111 -36.24 -6.83 -6.07
C TYR A 111 -34.93 -7.47 -5.63
N LEU A 112 -35.01 -8.51 -4.80
CA LEU A 112 -33.83 -9.13 -4.17
C LEU A 112 -32.71 -9.51 -5.16
N PRO A 113 -32.98 -10.17 -6.32
CA PRO A 113 -31.91 -10.54 -7.26
C PRO A 113 -31.13 -9.35 -7.81
N ALA A 114 -31.76 -8.17 -7.96
CA ALA A 114 -31.03 -6.97 -8.35
C ALA A 114 -30.00 -6.56 -7.29
N TYR A 115 -30.33 -6.70 -6.01
CA TYR A 115 -29.42 -6.39 -4.91
C TYR A 115 -28.31 -7.43 -4.73
N LEU A 116 -28.56 -8.70 -5.04
CA LEU A 116 -27.49 -9.71 -5.12
C LEU A 116 -26.49 -9.36 -6.24
N GLU A 117 -26.97 -8.91 -7.40
CA GLU A 117 -26.11 -8.44 -8.50
C GLU A 117 -25.36 -7.14 -8.16
N TYR A 118 -26.00 -6.20 -7.44
CA TYR A 118 -25.29 -5.02 -6.93
C TYR A 118 -24.17 -5.42 -5.97
N TYR A 119 -24.42 -6.40 -5.09
CA TYR A 119 -23.43 -6.86 -4.13
C TYR A 119 -22.20 -7.39 -4.85
N ASP A 120 -22.39 -8.32 -5.80
CA ASP A 120 -21.30 -8.89 -6.61
C ASP A 120 -20.52 -7.80 -7.37
N LYS A 121 -21.22 -6.82 -7.96
CA LYS A 121 -20.61 -5.66 -8.61
C LYS A 121 -19.68 -4.90 -7.64
N TYR A 122 -20.18 -4.55 -6.45
CA TYR A 122 -19.41 -3.75 -5.49
C TYR A 122 -18.22 -4.53 -4.92
N ILE A 123 -18.38 -5.84 -4.67
CA ILE A 123 -17.27 -6.72 -4.28
C ILE A 123 -16.22 -6.79 -5.40
N SER A 124 -16.64 -6.96 -6.65
CA SER A 124 -15.74 -7.02 -7.82
C SER A 124 -14.98 -5.71 -8.06
N SER A 125 -15.56 -4.57 -7.68
CA SER A 125 -14.90 -3.26 -7.76
C SER A 125 -14.13 -2.87 -6.49
N ASN A 126 -14.02 -3.76 -5.49
CA ASN A 126 -13.44 -3.49 -4.17
C ASN A 126 -14.06 -2.28 -3.44
N ASP A 127 -15.31 -1.94 -3.74
CA ASP A 127 -16.05 -0.88 -3.05
C ASP A 127 -16.84 -1.49 -1.89
N TYR A 128 -16.14 -1.71 -0.79
CA TYR A 128 -16.69 -2.37 0.40
C TYR A 128 -17.73 -1.51 1.13
N ALA A 129 -17.65 -0.18 1.02
CA ALA A 129 -18.64 0.72 1.59
C ALA A 129 -19.97 0.61 0.83
N GLY A 130 -19.92 0.60 -0.50
CA GLY A 130 -21.08 0.32 -1.35
C GLY A 130 -21.66 -1.07 -1.10
N ALA A 131 -20.80 -2.09 -1.02
CA ALA A 131 -21.21 -3.46 -0.70
C ALA A 131 -21.93 -3.56 0.64
N LEU A 132 -21.48 -2.83 1.67
CA LEU A 132 -22.11 -2.81 2.99
C LEU A 132 -23.52 -2.19 2.95
N LEU A 133 -23.71 -1.10 2.21
CA LEU A 133 -25.04 -0.50 2.01
C LEU A 133 -26.00 -1.47 1.32
N VAL A 134 -25.51 -2.19 0.31
CA VAL A 134 -26.29 -3.19 -0.41
C VAL A 134 -26.60 -4.40 0.48
N LEU A 135 -25.65 -4.85 1.29
CA LEU A 135 -25.85 -5.98 2.21
C LEU A 135 -26.95 -5.67 3.26
N ASN A 136 -26.97 -4.44 3.80
CA ASN A 136 -28.06 -3.97 4.67
C ASN A 136 -29.42 -4.04 3.96
N LYS A 137 -29.46 -3.66 2.67
CA LYS A 137 -30.69 -3.74 1.87
C LYS A 137 -31.09 -5.19 1.61
N ILE A 138 -30.15 -6.09 1.30
CA ILE A 138 -30.39 -7.53 1.16
C ILE A 138 -31.01 -8.08 2.44
N GLN A 139 -30.41 -7.80 3.61
CA GLN A 139 -30.94 -8.26 4.90
C GLN A 139 -32.35 -7.71 5.17
N SER A 140 -32.65 -6.47 4.77
CA SER A 140 -34.01 -5.91 4.91
C SER A 140 -35.04 -6.60 4.00
N LEU A 141 -34.63 -7.02 2.80
CA LEU A 141 -35.48 -7.69 1.82
C LEU A 141 -35.65 -9.18 2.11
N ASP A 142 -34.64 -9.82 2.72
CA ASP A 142 -34.66 -11.20 3.19
C ASP A 142 -34.65 -11.25 4.73
N LYS A 143 -35.60 -10.53 5.35
CA LYS A 143 -35.66 -10.31 6.80
C LYS A 143 -35.61 -11.58 7.66
N TYR A 144 -36.09 -12.70 7.11
CA TYR A 144 -36.16 -13.99 7.79
C TYR A 144 -35.04 -14.95 7.36
N ASN A 145 -34.05 -14.47 6.61
CA ASN A 145 -32.90 -15.25 6.12
C ASN A 145 -33.32 -16.52 5.35
N MET A 146 -34.35 -16.39 4.51
CA MET A 146 -34.91 -17.51 3.74
C MET A 146 -34.09 -17.82 2.50
N VAL A 147 -33.34 -16.84 1.99
CA VAL A 147 -32.51 -16.95 0.78
C VAL A 147 -31.03 -16.97 1.15
N ILE A 148 -30.59 -16.01 1.96
CA ILE A 148 -29.22 -15.93 2.48
C ILE A 148 -29.26 -16.23 3.97
N SER A 149 -28.49 -17.22 4.42
CA SER A 149 -28.49 -17.61 5.84
C SER A 149 -27.90 -16.51 6.73
N ALA A 150 -28.31 -16.52 7.99
CA ALA A 150 -27.79 -15.58 8.99
C ALA A 150 -26.26 -15.68 9.12
N ASP A 151 -25.71 -16.88 9.03
CA ASP A 151 -24.27 -17.12 9.13
C ASP A 151 -23.50 -16.51 7.96
N VAL A 152 -23.99 -16.67 6.73
CA VAL A 152 -23.37 -16.04 5.55
C VAL A 152 -23.45 -14.51 5.66
N LEU A 153 -24.59 -13.96 6.06
CA LEU A 153 -24.73 -12.51 6.26
C LEU A 153 -23.80 -11.99 7.35
N ASN A 154 -23.74 -12.65 8.51
CA ASN A 154 -22.87 -12.27 9.62
C ASN A 154 -21.39 -12.31 9.21
N TYR A 155 -20.99 -13.32 8.46
CA TYR A 155 -19.63 -13.42 7.96
C TYR A 155 -19.31 -12.31 6.95
N ALA A 156 -20.20 -12.05 6.00
CA ALA A 156 -20.07 -10.96 5.05
C ALA A 156 -19.99 -9.59 5.76
N TYR A 157 -20.80 -9.34 6.78
CA TYR A 157 -20.67 -8.16 7.63
C TYR A 157 -19.29 -8.08 8.29
N ALA A 158 -18.81 -9.17 8.90
CA ALA A 158 -17.50 -9.20 9.54
C ALA A 158 -16.39 -8.75 8.58
N MET A 159 -16.38 -9.32 7.36
CA MET A 159 -15.41 -9.01 6.32
C MET A 159 -15.52 -7.57 5.82
N LEU A 160 -16.74 -7.07 5.57
CA LEU A 160 -16.94 -5.70 5.09
C LEU A 160 -16.57 -4.66 6.14
N TYR A 161 -16.94 -4.89 7.41
CA TYR A 161 -16.52 -4.02 8.49
C TYR A 161 -15.00 -4.03 8.67
N TYR A 162 -14.35 -5.17 8.51
CA TYR A 162 -12.89 -5.27 8.57
C TYR A 162 -12.22 -4.44 7.46
N ASN A 163 -12.65 -4.64 6.21
CA ASN A 163 -12.09 -3.94 5.05
C ASN A 163 -12.44 -2.44 5.00
N THR A 164 -13.45 -2.01 5.75
CA THR A 164 -13.79 -0.59 5.95
C THR A 164 -13.21 -0.01 7.25
N TYR A 165 -12.23 -0.68 7.86
CA TYR A 165 -11.52 -0.25 9.07
C TYR A 165 -12.41 -0.10 10.32
N GLN A 166 -13.61 -0.66 10.31
CA GLN A 166 -14.55 -0.66 11.43
C GLN A 166 -14.32 -1.86 12.34
N TYR A 167 -13.13 -1.95 12.93
CA TYR A 167 -12.64 -3.14 13.62
C TYR A 167 -13.49 -3.57 14.83
N SER A 168 -14.16 -2.63 15.51
CA SER A 168 -15.08 -2.96 16.61
C SER A 168 -16.32 -3.71 16.10
N ASN A 169 -16.88 -3.27 14.96
CA ASN A 169 -18.00 -3.95 14.32
C ASN A 169 -17.55 -5.30 13.76
N ALA A 170 -16.42 -5.34 13.06
CA ALA A 170 -15.85 -6.57 12.51
C ALA A 170 -15.65 -7.62 13.62
N LEU A 171 -15.05 -7.23 14.74
CA LEU A 171 -14.84 -8.08 15.91
C LEU A 171 -16.16 -8.67 16.44
N ARG A 172 -17.20 -7.85 16.56
CA ARG A 172 -18.52 -8.31 17.03
C ARG A 172 -19.05 -9.46 16.16
N TYR A 173 -18.93 -9.36 14.85
CA TYR A 173 -19.39 -10.40 13.93
C TYR A 173 -18.45 -11.60 13.88
N PHE A 174 -17.13 -11.42 13.84
CA PHE A 174 -16.18 -12.55 13.85
C PHE A 174 -16.30 -13.40 15.11
N LYS A 175 -16.59 -12.79 16.27
CA LYS A 175 -16.80 -13.53 17.52
C LYS A 175 -17.98 -14.50 17.48
N ILE A 176 -18.98 -14.27 16.62
CA ILE A 176 -20.08 -15.23 16.41
C ILE A 176 -19.51 -16.57 15.96
N PHE A 177 -18.44 -16.58 15.18
CA PHE A 177 -17.81 -17.78 14.62
C PHE A 177 -16.69 -18.34 15.50
N GLU A 178 -16.44 -17.80 16.70
CA GLU A 178 -15.34 -18.25 17.56
C GLU A 178 -15.47 -19.74 17.93
N PHE A 179 -16.70 -20.25 18.05
CA PHE A 179 -16.97 -21.66 18.37
C PHE A 179 -16.46 -22.64 17.31
N THR A 180 -16.27 -22.19 16.06
CA THR A 180 -15.79 -23.04 14.96
C THR A 180 -14.35 -23.51 15.17
N LYS A 181 -13.59 -22.83 16.05
CA LYS A 181 -12.16 -23.10 16.30
C LYS A 181 -11.32 -23.11 15.02
N ASN A 182 -11.72 -22.31 14.03
CA ASN A 182 -11.02 -22.14 12.78
C ASN A 182 -9.86 -21.13 12.94
N ASP A 183 -8.66 -21.54 12.53
CA ASP A 183 -7.45 -20.72 12.60
C ASP A 183 -7.61 -19.34 11.91
N GLY A 184 -8.35 -19.29 10.81
CA GLY A 184 -8.66 -18.05 10.12
C GLY A 184 -9.57 -17.09 10.90
N ILE A 185 -10.57 -17.63 11.61
CA ILE A 185 -11.41 -16.81 12.49
C ILE A 185 -10.59 -16.27 13.66
N TYR A 186 -9.70 -17.09 14.25
CA TYR A 186 -8.80 -16.61 15.29
C TYR A 186 -7.82 -15.55 14.78
N SER A 187 -7.28 -15.71 13.58
CA SER A 187 -6.45 -14.69 12.93
C SER A 187 -7.21 -13.38 12.75
N SER A 188 -8.43 -13.41 12.17
CA SER A 188 -9.26 -12.23 11.97
C SER A 188 -9.63 -11.52 13.28
N ILE A 189 -9.97 -12.27 14.33
CA ILE A 189 -10.23 -11.71 15.66
C ILE A 189 -8.95 -11.08 16.24
N GLY A 190 -7.82 -11.78 16.12
CA GLY A 190 -6.50 -11.28 16.52
C GLY A 190 -6.15 -9.96 15.84
N ASN A 191 -6.35 -9.88 14.53
CA ASN A 191 -6.12 -8.67 13.73
C ASN A 191 -7.02 -7.51 14.20
N CYS A 192 -8.31 -7.78 14.45
CA CYS A 192 -9.22 -6.76 14.98
C CYS A 192 -8.72 -6.20 16.31
N TYR A 193 -8.34 -7.07 17.27
CA TYR A 193 -7.78 -6.61 18.54
C TYR A 193 -6.47 -5.84 18.37
N PHE A 194 -5.61 -6.28 17.44
CA PHE A 194 -4.34 -5.60 17.14
C PHE A 194 -4.59 -4.17 16.66
N TYR A 195 -5.49 -3.97 15.69
CA TYR A 195 -5.83 -2.64 15.18
C TYR A 195 -6.58 -1.77 16.18
N LEU A 196 -7.28 -2.39 17.14
CA LEU A 196 -7.87 -1.70 18.30
C LEU A 196 -6.84 -1.43 19.43
N ASN A 197 -5.54 -1.68 19.18
CA ASN A 197 -4.43 -1.54 20.12
C ASN A 197 -4.57 -2.39 21.41
N ASN A 198 -5.39 -3.43 21.38
CA ASN A 198 -5.51 -4.41 22.46
C ASN A 198 -4.57 -5.60 22.19
N TYR A 199 -3.27 -5.33 22.31
CA TYR A 199 -2.21 -6.28 21.93
C TYR A 199 -2.25 -7.57 22.74
N GLN A 200 -2.61 -7.51 24.03
CA GLN A 200 -2.73 -8.70 24.87
C GLN A 200 -3.82 -9.65 24.36
N SER A 201 -4.98 -9.11 23.97
CA SER A 201 -6.05 -9.93 23.39
C SER A 201 -5.66 -10.45 22.02
N ALA A 202 -5.01 -9.63 21.19
CA ALA A 202 -4.51 -10.07 19.89
C ALA A 202 -3.57 -11.29 20.03
N ILE A 203 -2.57 -11.20 20.91
CA ILE A 203 -1.64 -12.31 21.21
C ILE A 203 -2.39 -13.56 21.68
N ASN A 204 -3.37 -13.40 22.57
CA ASN A 204 -4.16 -14.53 23.06
C ASN A 204 -4.90 -15.27 21.94
N TYR A 205 -5.41 -14.55 20.93
CA TYR A 205 -6.06 -15.18 19.79
C TYR A 205 -5.06 -15.77 18.80
N TYR A 206 -3.96 -15.08 18.49
CA TYR A 206 -2.93 -15.64 17.62
C TYR A 206 -2.30 -16.92 18.20
N LYS A 207 -2.18 -17.04 19.52
CA LYS A 207 -1.72 -18.28 20.19
C LYS A 207 -2.69 -19.46 20.05
N LYS A 208 -3.96 -19.23 19.71
CA LYS A 208 -4.94 -20.30 19.44
C LYS A 208 -4.75 -20.91 18.05
N ILE A 209 -4.01 -20.25 17.16
CA ILE A 209 -3.75 -20.70 15.78
C ILE A 209 -2.72 -21.83 15.82
N LYS A 210 -3.06 -22.97 15.21
CA LYS A 210 -2.18 -24.16 15.22
C LYS A 210 -0.95 -23.95 14.34
N VAL A 211 -1.17 -23.39 13.15
CA VAL A 211 -0.10 -23.10 12.17
C VAL A 211 -0.19 -21.63 11.78
N PRO A 212 0.48 -20.73 12.54
CA PRO A 212 0.47 -19.31 12.23
C PRO A 212 1.05 -19.03 10.85
N THR A 213 0.34 -18.24 10.05
CA THR A 213 0.85 -17.74 8.77
C THR A 213 1.98 -16.73 8.99
N TYR A 214 2.69 -16.38 7.92
CA TYR A 214 3.70 -15.32 7.97
C TYR A 214 3.13 -14.01 8.54
N THR A 215 1.93 -13.62 8.09
CA THR A 215 1.21 -12.43 8.57
C THR A 215 0.86 -12.52 10.06
N ASP A 216 0.39 -13.67 10.54
CA ASP A 216 0.12 -13.87 11.98
C ASP A 216 1.40 -13.69 12.81
N LYS A 217 2.54 -14.18 12.31
CA LYS A 217 3.86 -14.00 12.96
C LYS A 217 4.31 -12.54 12.95
N GLU A 218 4.04 -11.79 11.87
CA GLU A 218 4.31 -10.34 11.83
C GLU A 218 3.48 -9.57 12.86
N TYR A 219 2.21 -9.92 13.05
CA TYR A 219 1.38 -9.31 14.07
C TYR A 219 1.79 -9.71 15.48
N LEU A 220 2.14 -10.98 15.72
CA LEU A 220 2.69 -11.44 16.99
C LEU A 220 3.99 -10.69 17.34
N PHE A 221 4.94 -10.60 16.40
CA PHE A 221 6.15 -9.80 16.55
C PHE A 221 5.81 -8.36 16.98
N SER A 222 4.92 -7.70 16.23
CA SER A 222 4.56 -6.30 16.45
C SER A 222 3.84 -6.10 17.78
N ALA A 223 2.94 -7.00 18.15
CA ALA A 223 2.18 -6.94 19.39
C ALA A 223 3.10 -7.09 20.61
N TYR A 224 4.02 -8.07 20.59
CA TYR A 224 4.99 -8.24 21.67
C TYR A 224 5.94 -7.05 21.79
N LEU A 225 6.39 -6.49 20.66
CA LEU A 225 7.23 -5.29 20.65
C LEU A 225 6.50 -4.09 21.28
N LYS A 226 5.23 -3.87 20.92
CA LYS A 226 4.40 -2.80 21.49
C LYS A 226 4.11 -2.99 22.99
N MET A 227 4.08 -4.24 23.45
CA MET A 227 3.98 -4.56 24.87
C MET A 227 5.31 -4.49 25.63
N GLY A 228 6.42 -4.17 24.95
CA GLY A 228 7.75 -4.15 25.55
C GLY A 228 8.33 -5.55 25.85
N ASN A 229 7.68 -6.63 25.39
CA ASN A 229 8.20 -7.98 25.54
C ASN A 229 9.17 -8.31 24.40
N ILE A 230 10.38 -7.77 24.52
CA ILE A 230 11.43 -7.89 23.50
C ILE A 230 11.86 -9.34 23.28
N PHE A 231 11.87 -10.16 24.34
CA PHE A 231 12.27 -11.57 24.26
C PHE A 231 11.32 -12.39 23.38
N GLU A 232 10.01 -12.29 23.59
CA GLU A 232 9.04 -12.99 22.74
C GLU A 232 9.03 -12.39 21.32
N ALA A 233 9.15 -11.07 21.18
CA ALA A 233 9.26 -10.44 19.87
C ALA A 233 10.45 -11.00 19.07
N ASN A 234 11.61 -11.20 19.71
CA ASN A 234 12.79 -11.75 19.04
C ASN A 234 12.56 -13.15 18.46
N LYS A 235 11.82 -14.02 19.16
CA LYS A 235 11.48 -15.37 18.64
C LYS A 235 10.73 -15.29 17.32
N TYR A 236 9.75 -14.40 17.22
CA TYR A 236 9.00 -14.19 15.97
C TYR A 236 9.85 -13.49 14.91
N ALA A 237 10.71 -12.54 15.28
CA ALA A 237 11.67 -11.92 14.35
C ALA A 237 12.58 -12.97 13.70
N GLN A 238 13.13 -13.89 14.50
CA GLN A 238 13.97 -15.00 14.00
C GLN A 238 13.17 -15.96 13.11
N SER A 239 11.94 -16.32 13.48
CA SER A 239 11.06 -17.14 12.62
C SER A 239 10.83 -16.46 11.27
N LEU A 240 10.48 -15.17 11.27
CA LEU A 240 10.24 -14.40 10.05
C LEU A 240 11.49 -14.33 9.18
N LEU A 241 12.67 -14.15 9.78
CA LEU A 241 13.95 -14.14 9.07
C LEU A 241 14.27 -15.50 8.43
N ASN A 242 13.99 -16.60 9.15
CA ASN A 242 14.21 -17.95 8.63
C ASN A 242 13.27 -18.31 7.46
N GLU A 243 12.04 -17.79 7.48
CA GLU A 243 11.07 -17.96 6.39
C GLU A 243 11.38 -17.07 5.19
N ASN A 244 11.86 -15.85 5.43
CA ASN A 244 12.17 -14.90 4.38
C ASN A 244 13.37 -14.02 4.78
N TYR A 245 14.52 -14.30 4.16
CA TYR A 245 15.76 -13.57 4.39
C TYR A 245 15.76 -12.25 3.60
N ASN A 246 15.45 -11.15 4.28
CA ASN A 246 15.38 -9.81 3.68
C ASN A 246 15.78 -8.71 4.67
N PHE A 247 15.97 -7.48 4.15
CA PHE A 247 16.30 -6.28 4.93
C PHE A 247 15.38 -6.10 6.14
N LYS A 248 14.05 -6.11 5.93
CA LYS A 248 13.05 -5.87 6.98
C LYS A 248 13.19 -6.86 8.14
N ASN A 249 13.37 -8.14 7.86
CA ASN A 249 13.48 -9.18 8.88
C ASN A 249 14.83 -9.14 9.60
N LEU A 250 15.92 -8.79 8.91
CA LEU A 250 17.22 -8.56 9.55
C LEU A 250 17.13 -7.41 10.56
N MET A 251 16.49 -6.30 10.17
CA MET A 251 16.27 -5.16 11.07
C MET A 251 15.35 -5.50 12.26
N ARG A 252 14.38 -6.42 12.10
CA ARG A 252 13.57 -6.90 13.23
C ARG A 252 14.40 -7.67 14.25
N VAL A 253 15.28 -8.54 13.77
CA VAL A 253 16.15 -9.33 14.64
C VAL A 253 17.18 -8.44 15.32
N GLU A 254 17.78 -7.50 14.60
CA GLU A 254 18.66 -6.47 15.15
C GLU A 254 17.97 -5.73 16.32
N ALA A 255 16.80 -5.14 16.07
CA ALA A 255 16.10 -4.32 17.06
C ALA A 255 15.67 -5.08 18.33
N THR A 256 15.55 -6.40 18.26
CA THR A 256 15.06 -7.24 19.36
C THR A 256 16.11 -8.13 20.00
N THR A 257 17.33 -8.16 19.45
CA THR A 257 18.44 -8.90 20.05
C THR A 257 19.02 -8.09 21.21
N SER A 258 19.42 -8.72 22.30
CA SER A 258 20.02 -8.01 23.46
C SER A 258 21.53 -7.79 23.34
N ASP A 259 22.21 -8.62 22.56
CA ASP A 259 23.66 -8.60 22.41
C ASP A 259 24.10 -7.61 21.31
N ASP A 260 24.91 -6.62 21.68
CA ASP A 260 25.35 -5.56 20.76
C ASP A 260 26.19 -6.10 19.59
N VAL A 261 26.95 -7.19 19.78
CA VAL A 261 27.76 -7.79 18.71
C VAL A 261 26.87 -8.45 17.67
N ALA A 262 25.85 -9.19 18.12
CA ALA A 262 24.83 -9.76 17.26
C ALA A 262 24.02 -8.67 16.55
N LYS A 263 23.59 -7.60 17.26
CA LYS A 263 22.94 -6.44 16.63
C LYS A 263 23.75 -5.87 15.48
N LEU A 264 25.03 -5.58 15.74
CA LEU A 264 25.93 -5.02 14.75
C LEU A 264 26.07 -5.95 13.54
N THR A 265 26.17 -7.26 13.78
CA THR A 265 26.22 -8.29 12.72
C THR A 265 24.96 -8.27 11.86
N TYR A 266 23.77 -8.19 12.46
CA TYR A 266 22.52 -8.13 11.72
C TYR A 266 22.35 -6.79 10.98
N ALA A 267 22.80 -5.68 11.54
CA ALA A 267 22.76 -4.37 10.90
C ALA A 267 23.64 -4.34 9.63
N TYR A 268 24.85 -4.89 9.68
CA TYR A 268 25.71 -5.04 8.49
C TYR A 268 25.09 -5.97 7.44
N LYS A 269 24.49 -7.09 7.85
CA LYS A 269 23.75 -7.97 6.94
C LYS A 269 22.57 -7.23 6.29
N ALA A 270 21.80 -6.46 7.07
CA ALA A 270 20.70 -5.66 6.55
C ALA A 270 21.21 -4.67 5.52
N ARG A 271 22.27 -3.91 5.84
CA ARG A 271 22.89 -2.95 4.91
C ARG A 271 23.24 -3.58 3.56
N SER A 272 23.80 -4.79 3.56
CA SER A 272 24.17 -5.51 2.33
C SER A 272 22.99 -5.91 1.44
N LEU A 273 21.76 -5.91 1.97
CA LEU A 273 20.52 -6.20 1.24
C LEU A 273 19.65 -4.96 1.00
N ALA A 274 20.11 -3.76 1.37
CA ALA A 274 19.36 -2.53 1.17
C ALA A 274 19.17 -2.28 -0.33
N LEU A 275 17.93 -2.04 -0.75
CA LEU A 275 17.56 -1.76 -2.15
C LEU A 275 17.24 -0.28 -2.37
N THR A 276 16.96 0.47 -1.29
CA THR A 276 16.66 1.90 -1.36
C THR A 276 17.62 2.71 -0.50
N GLU A 277 17.73 4.01 -0.80
CA GLU A 277 18.53 4.94 0.00
C GLU A 277 18.02 5.03 1.45
N GLU A 278 16.71 4.96 1.67
CA GLU A 278 16.14 4.99 3.03
C GLU A 278 16.53 3.76 3.85
N GLU A 279 16.57 2.58 3.22
CA GLU A 279 17.03 1.34 3.87
C GLU A 279 18.51 1.44 4.23
N LEU A 280 19.33 1.97 3.32
CA LEU A 280 20.76 2.18 3.53
C LEU A 280 21.02 3.17 4.67
N VAL A 281 20.33 4.32 4.68
CA VAL A 281 20.40 5.32 5.76
C VAL A 281 20.03 4.69 7.10
N ARG A 282 18.93 3.91 7.13
CA ARG A 282 18.46 3.26 8.36
C ARG A 282 19.49 2.28 8.92
N ALA A 283 20.06 1.41 8.08
CA ALA A 283 21.09 0.47 8.53
C ALA A 283 22.37 1.20 8.98
N ASN A 284 22.78 2.24 8.25
CA ASN A 284 23.96 3.05 8.61
C ASN A 284 23.81 3.75 9.95
N ALA A 285 22.61 4.25 10.27
CA ALA A 285 22.32 4.84 11.57
C ALA A 285 22.59 3.85 12.71
N GLU A 286 22.06 2.63 12.65
CA GLU A 286 22.27 1.60 13.68
C GLU A 286 23.73 1.14 13.75
N ILE A 287 24.37 0.90 12.61
CA ILE A 287 25.79 0.53 12.55
C ILE A 287 26.64 1.61 13.23
N SER A 288 26.40 2.88 12.91
CA SER A 288 27.19 3.97 13.47
C SER A 288 27.02 4.12 14.98
N ALA A 289 25.81 3.92 15.49
CA ALA A 289 25.54 3.98 16.92
C ALA A 289 26.26 2.84 17.67
N LEU A 290 26.22 1.62 17.12
CA LEU A 290 26.84 0.44 17.72
C LEU A 290 28.37 0.48 17.64
N GLU A 291 28.94 0.86 16.49
CA GLU A 291 30.40 1.01 16.33
C GLU A 291 30.93 2.16 17.19
N GLN A 292 30.21 3.28 17.29
CA GLN A 292 30.58 4.38 18.17
C GLN A 292 30.60 3.94 19.63
N LYS A 293 29.55 3.26 20.11
CA LYS A 293 29.48 2.71 21.47
C LYS A 293 30.64 1.75 21.74
N LYS A 294 30.95 0.86 20.79
CA LYS A 294 32.07 -0.08 20.88
C LYS A 294 33.42 0.63 20.92
N LEU A 295 33.60 1.69 20.13
CA LEU A 295 34.81 2.50 20.09
C LEU A 295 35.01 3.23 21.42
N GLU A 296 33.97 3.90 21.92
CA GLU A 296 33.98 4.60 23.20
C GLU A 296 34.29 3.67 24.37
N ALA A 297 33.70 2.47 24.39
CA ALA A 297 33.99 1.46 25.41
C ALA A 297 35.45 0.98 25.42
N LYS A 298 36.13 0.97 24.26
CA LYS A 298 37.57 0.69 24.18
C LYS A 298 38.40 1.86 24.70
N VAL A 299 38.03 3.08 24.33
CA VAL A 299 38.73 4.31 24.74
C VAL A 299 38.63 4.54 26.24
N MET A 300 37.47 4.26 26.86
CA MET A 300 37.27 4.37 28.30
C MET A 300 38.20 3.48 29.14
N LYS A 301 38.77 2.43 28.55
CA LYS A 301 39.73 1.54 29.23
C LYS A 301 41.17 2.08 29.19
N LEU A 302 41.42 3.16 28.45
CA LEU A 302 42.72 3.79 28.37
C LEU A 302 42.94 4.69 29.58
N THR A 303 44.16 4.69 30.10
CA THR A 303 44.58 5.58 31.20
C THR A 303 44.78 7.02 30.77
N GLN A 304 44.88 7.27 29.46
CA GLN A 304 45.14 8.57 28.87
C GLN A 304 43.90 9.15 28.20
N PHE A 305 43.79 10.49 28.22
CA PHE A 305 42.71 11.19 27.56
C PHE A 305 42.89 11.17 26.03
N VAL A 306 41.94 10.55 25.32
CA VAL A 306 41.86 10.54 23.86
C VAL A 306 40.49 11.10 23.45
N LYS A 307 40.48 12.22 22.74
CA LYS A 307 39.23 12.82 22.21
C LYS A 307 38.81 12.10 20.93
N VAL A 308 37.72 11.35 21.03
CA VAL A 308 37.08 10.69 19.88
C VAL A 308 35.85 11.48 19.46
N SER A 309 35.85 12.01 18.24
CA SER A 309 34.67 12.66 17.66
C SER A 309 33.58 11.63 17.34
N LYS A 310 32.32 12.09 17.30
CA LYS A 310 31.19 11.23 16.98
C LYS A 310 30.94 11.27 15.47
N TRP A 311 30.88 10.10 14.83
CA TRP A 311 30.52 10.01 13.40
C TRP A 311 29.22 10.76 13.07
N SER A 312 28.23 10.67 13.95
CA SER A 312 26.93 11.33 13.77
C SER A 312 27.01 12.85 13.69
N GLU A 313 28.04 13.49 14.25
CA GLU A 313 28.27 14.93 14.13
C GLU A 313 28.81 15.32 12.75
N PHE A 314 29.65 14.47 12.15
CA PHE A 314 30.11 14.66 10.78
C PHE A 314 28.98 14.40 9.77
N ALA A 315 28.26 13.28 9.94
CA ALA A 315 27.16 12.90 9.04
C ALA A 315 26.06 13.97 8.97
N LYS A 316 25.68 14.57 10.10
CA LYS A 316 24.67 15.66 10.16
C LYS A 316 25.08 16.94 9.42
N GLN A 317 26.38 17.11 9.20
CA GLN A 317 26.92 18.30 8.54
C GLN A 317 27.14 18.08 7.05
N MET A 318 26.95 16.87 6.52
CA MET A 318 27.07 16.59 5.10
C MET A 318 25.95 17.28 4.33
N PRO A 319 26.25 17.92 3.18
CA PRO A 319 25.22 18.48 2.32
C PRO A 319 24.41 17.40 1.60
N GLU A 320 23.21 17.75 1.15
CA GLU A 320 22.23 16.84 0.55
C GLU A 320 22.70 16.22 -0.78
N ASN A 321 23.66 16.84 -1.47
CA ASN A 321 24.21 16.33 -2.73
C ASN A 321 25.21 15.17 -2.56
N VAL A 322 25.65 14.88 -1.33
CA VAL A 322 26.54 13.73 -1.08
C VAL A 322 25.70 12.47 -1.10
N SER A 323 26.05 11.54 -1.99
CA SER A 323 25.33 10.27 -2.11
C SER A 323 25.38 9.47 -0.80
N VAL A 324 24.28 8.76 -0.50
CA VAL A 324 24.22 7.91 0.70
C VAL A 324 25.31 6.83 0.68
N GLN A 325 25.69 6.34 -0.50
CA GLN A 325 26.78 5.38 -0.64
C GLN A 325 28.13 5.98 -0.22
N GLU A 326 28.45 7.21 -0.66
CA GLU A 326 29.70 7.87 -0.27
C GLU A 326 29.74 8.12 1.25
N ILE A 327 28.62 8.51 1.85
CA ILE A 327 28.50 8.64 3.31
C ILE A 327 28.74 7.27 3.99
N SER A 328 28.17 6.20 3.44
CA SER A 328 28.35 4.83 3.95
C SER A 328 29.82 4.38 3.90
N ASP A 329 30.51 4.65 2.81
CA ASP A 329 31.92 4.27 2.63
C ASP A 329 32.82 5.05 3.61
N LYS A 330 32.52 6.34 3.81
CA LYS A 330 33.23 7.20 4.77
C LYS A 330 32.96 6.81 6.22
N GLN A 331 31.76 6.32 6.52
CA GLN A 331 31.43 5.76 7.83
C GLN A 331 32.34 4.56 8.15
N ASP A 332 32.45 3.63 7.20
CA ASP A 332 33.28 2.43 7.36
C ASP A 332 34.76 2.79 7.49
N GLU A 333 35.23 3.76 6.69
CA GLU A 333 36.60 4.30 6.76
C GLU A 333 36.90 4.88 8.14
N PHE A 334 35.99 5.68 8.71
CA PHE A 334 36.14 6.29 10.02
C PHE A 334 36.33 5.22 11.11
N PHE A 335 35.40 4.27 11.22
CA PHE A 335 35.45 3.26 12.28
C PHE A 335 36.60 2.27 12.08
N LYS A 336 36.93 1.89 10.84
CA LYS A 336 38.07 1.03 10.54
C LYS A 336 39.39 1.70 10.94
N THR A 337 39.56 2.98 10.62
CA THR A 337 40.77 3.75 10.93
C THR A 337 40.91 3.95 12.42
N ALA A 338 39.84 4.36 13.11
CA ALA A 338 39.82 4.50 14.56
C ALA A 338 40.20 3.19 15.29
N ASN A 339 39.61 2.06 14.88
CA ASN A 339 39.94 0.76 15.45
C ASN A 339 41.39 0.33 15.15
N THR A 340 41.91 0.68 13.97
CA THR A 340 43.31 0.42 13.60
C THR A 340 44.28 1.24 14.46
N TYR A 341 43.94 2.49 14.77
CA TYR A 341 44.75 3.33 15.65
C TYR A 341 44.79 2.78 17.07
N LEU A 342 43.65 2.33 17.60
CA LEU A 342 43.59 1.69 18.92
C LEU A 342 44.42 0.41 19.02
N SER A 343 44.62 -0.32 17.92
CA SER A 343 45.44 -1.55 17.94
C SER A 343 46.93 -1.31 17.70
N LYS A 344 47.30 -0.22 17.00
CA LYS A 344 48.69 0.05 16.59
C LYS A 344 49.42 1.04 17.47
N TYR A 345 48.71 2.02 18.05
CA TYR A 345 49.33 3.14 18.76
C TYR A 345 48.93 3.15 20.23
N SER A 346 49.81 3.70 21.06
CA SER A 346 49.58 3.95 22.48
C SER A 346 50.20 5.30 22.87
N GLY A 347 49.94 5.76 24.10
CA GLY A 347 50.56 7.00 24.56
C GLY A 347 50.13 8.22 23.72
N GLN A 348 51.04 9.18 23.63
CA GLN A 348 50.91 10.38 22.80
C GLN A 348 50.68 10.07 21.32
N GLN A 349 51.22 8.96 20.80
CA GLN A 349 51.04 8.58 19.39
C GLN A 349 49.56 8.33 19.08
N LEU A 350 48.84 7.69 20.00
CA LEU A 350 47.40 7.45 19.85
C LEU A 350 46.61 8.76 19.87
N THR A 351 46.95 9.67 20.78
CA THR A 351 46.31 10.99 20.86
C THR A 351 46.51 11.79 19.57
N ASN A 352 47.72 11.77 19.02
CA ASN A 352 48.02 12.43 17.75
C ASN A 352 47.29 11.77 16.58
N ALA A 353 47.18 10.43 16.56
CA ALA A 353 46.47 9.71 15.51
C ALA A 353 44.97 10.05 15.51
N PHE A 354 44.32 10.11 16.68
CA PHE A 354 42.92 10.54 16.76
C PHE A 354 42.72 12.02 16.44
N LYS A 355 43.70 12.88 16.76
CA LYS A 355 43.67 14.29 16.31
C LYS A 355 43.69 14.37 14.78
N SER A 356 44.59 13.64 14.12
CA SER A 356 44.65 13.55 12.66
C SER A 356 43.33 13.04 12.08
N LEU A 357 42.78 11.95 12.63
CA LEU A 357 41.49 11.41 12.19
C LEU A 357 40.38 12.46 12.24
N ASN A 358 40.29 13.20 13.35
CA ASN A 358 39.27 14.23 13.51
C ASN A 358 39.46 15.38 12.51
N GLU A 359 40.70 15.77 12.23
CA GLU A 359 41.04 16.80 11.24
C GLU A 359 40.68 16.34 9.82
N ASP A 360 41.02 15.11 9.45
CA ASP A 360 40.73 14.53 8.13
C ASP A 360 39.22 14.55 7.82
N PHE A 361 38.39 14.09 8.76
CA PHE A 361 36.94 14.08 8.58
C PHE A 361 36.30 15.47 8.67
N THR A 362 36.89 16.39 9.44
CA THR A 362 36.46 17.80 9.46
C THR A 362 36.72 18.47 8.11
N ASN A 363 37.91 18.23 7.53
CA ASN A 363 38.30 18.75 6.23
C ASN A 363 37.43 18.17 5.11
N PHE A 364 37.12 16.87 5.18
CA PHE A 364 36.22 16.22 4.23
C PHE A 364 34.82 16.87 4.24
N VAL A 365 34.21 17.06 5.42
CA VAL A 365 32.91 17.75 5.54
C VAL A 365 32.98 19.18 4.98
N ALA A 366 34.04 19.92 5.30
CA ALA A 366 34.24 21.29 4.82
C ALA A 366 34.36 21.34 3.29
N GLN A 367 35.13 20.42 2.70
CA GLN A 367 35.27 20.29 1.26
C GLN A 367 33.92 20.01 0.58
N LYS A 368 33.12 19.06 1.09
CA LYS A 368 31.80 18.75 0.53
C LYS A 368 30.84 19.92 0.60
N LYS A 369 30.84 20.67 1.71
CA LYS A 369 30.08 21.93 1.81
C LYS A 369 30.51 22.94 0.76
N GLN A 370 31.82 23.10 0.55
CA GLN A 370 32.35 24.03 -0.45
C GLN A 370 31.93 23.62 -1.87
N GLU A 371 32.06 22.35 -2.22
CA GLU A 371 31.61 21.78 -3.50
C GLU A 371 30.11 22.05 -3.72
N TYR A 372 29.27 21.77 -2.72
CA TYR A 372 27.84 22.05 -2.77
C TYR A 372 27.50 23.53 -3.02
N TYR A 373 28.16 24.46 -2.32
CA TYR A 373 27.91 25.89 -2.51
C TYR A 373 28.40 26.38 -3.89
N GLN A 374 29.50 25.82 -4.41
CA GLN A 374 29.98 26.13 -5.75
C GLN A 374 29.00 25.64 -6.83
N GLU A 375 28.49 24.41 -6.71
CA GLU A 375 27.48 23.88 -7.62
C GLU A 375 26.21 24.75 -7.63
N LYS A 376 25.74 25.15 -6.44
CA LYS A 376 24.57 26.01 -6.30
C LYS A 376 24.77 27.38 -6.96
N GLN A 377 25.96 27.97 -6.83
CA GLN A 377 26.29 29.23 -7.50
C GLN A 377 26.32 29.07 -9.03
N ILE A 378 26.92 28.00 -9.53
CA ILE A 378 26.96 27.70 -10.98
C ILE A 378 25.54 27.50 -11.51
N GLN A 379 24.68 26.80 -10.78
CA GLN A 379 23.29 26.58 -11.18
C GLN A 379 22.49 27.88 -11.23
N ALA A 380 22.62 28.74 -10.21
CA ALA A 380 21.99 30.06 -10.20
C ALA A 380 22.47 30.96 -11.36
N GLN A 381 23.77 30.91 -11.69
CA GLN A 381 24.30 31.63 -12.86
C GLN A 381 23.74 31.10 -14.18
N LYS A 382 23.61 29.78 -14.33
CA LYS A 382 23.00 29.16 -15.52
C LYS A 382 21.53 29.56 -15.66
N GLU A 383 20.77 29.56 -14.57
CA GLU A 383 19.36 29.99 -14.57
C GLU A 383 19.22 31.46 -14.96
N LEU A 384 20.09 32.33 -14.45
CA LEU A 384 20.11 33.75 -14.83
C LEU A 384 20.40 33.94 -16.33
N VAL A 385 21.38 33.20 -16.88
CA VAL A 385 21.69 33.26 -18.32
C VAL A 385 20.52 32.76 -19.16
N LEU A 386 19.86 31.69 -18.73
CA LEU A 386 18.70 31.13 -19.43
C LEU A 386 17.50 32.08 -19.39
N GLU A 387 17.29 32.78 -18.27
CA GLU A 387 16.27 33.82 -18.15
C GLU A 387 16.58 35.03 -19.04
N GLN A 388 17.84 35.46 -19.11
CA GLN A 388 18.28 36.52 -20.03
C GLN A 388 18.04 36.12 -21.49
N GLN A 389 18.38 34.89 -21.89
CA GLN A 389 18.10 34.37 -23.22
C GLN A 389 16.61 34.36 -23.53
N ARG A 390 15.77 33.92 -22.57
CA ARG A 390 14.32 33.93 -22.71
C ARG A 390 13.77 35.35 -22.88
N ASN A 391 14.25 36.31 -22.10
CA ASN A 391 13.85 37.71 -22.20
C ASN A 391 14.27 38.33 -23.53
N ASN A 392 15.46 38.01 -24.05
CA ASN A 392 15.91 38.46 -25.37
C ASN A 392 15.05 37.90 -26.50
N LEU A 393 14.65 36.62 -26.42
CA LEU A 393 13.73 36.01 -27.38
C LEU A 393 12.35 36.69 -27.36
N LEU A 394 11.79 36.91 -26.16
CA LEU A 394 10.54 37.67 -25.98
C LEU A 394 10.61 39.08 -26.58
N GLN A 395 11.73 39.78 -26.41
CA GLN A 395 11.92 41.10 -27.02
C GLN A 395 11.98 41.03 -28.55
N GLN A 396 12.62 40.01 -29.12
CA GLN A 396 12.65 39.81 -30.57
C GLN A 396 11.25 39.53 -31.12
N GLU A 397 10.49 38.64 -30.49
CA GLU A 397 9.09 38.35 -30.85
C GLU A 397 8.23 39.61 -30.83
N LEU A 398 8.34 40.44 -29.77
CA LEU A 398 7.61 41.71 -29.68
C LEU A 398 7.98 42.69 -30.81
N ILE A 399 9.26 42.77 -31.19
CA ILE A 399 9.71 43.61 -32.31
C ILE A 399 9.14 43.08 -33.64
N GLU A 400 9.13 41.76 -33.84
CA GLU A 400 8.55 41.15 -35.03
C GLU A 400 7.04 41.38 -35.11
N GLU A 401 6.31 41.22 -34.01
CA GLU A 401 4.87 41.55 -33.94
C GLU A 401 4.61 43.02 -34.29
N GLN A 402 5.38 43.96 -33.74
CA GLN A 402 5.27 45.38 -34.08
C GLN A 402 5.56 45.66 -35.55
N ARG A 403 6.59 45.03 -36.13
CA ARG A 403 6.90 45.16 -37.57
C ARG A 403 5.74 44.63 -38.42
N MET A 404 5.17 43.49 -38.06
CA MET A 404 4.02 42.92 -38.76
C MET A 404 2.79 43.81 -38.64
N HIS A 405 2.51 44.37 -37.46
CA HIS A 405 1.45 45.34 -37.26
C HIS A 405 1.62 46.59 -38.13
N ASN A 406 2.80 47.21 -38.11
CA ASN A 406 3.10 48.37 -38.95
C ASN A 406 2.96 48.06 -40.44
N TYR A 407 3.46 46.90 -40.90
CA TYR A 407 3.31 46.46 -42.29
C TYR A 407 1.83 46.31 -42.69
N LEU A 408 1.00 45.74 -41.82
CA LEU A 408 -0.43 45.60 -42.07
C LEU A 408 -1.15 46.95 -42.07
N GLU A 409 -0.76 47.89 -41.18
CA GLU A 409 -1.27 49.25 -41.16
C GLU A 409 -0.89 50.03 -42.42
N GLU A 410 0.38 50.00 -42.84
CA GLU A 410 0.83 50.62 -44.09
C GLU A 410 0.07 50.05 -45.28
N ARG A 411 -0.08 48.72 -45.38
CA ARG A 411 -0.85 48.09 -46.45
C ARG A 411 -2.31 48.55 -46.45
N ASN A 412 -2.92 48.70 -45.28
CA ASN A 412 -4.29 49.23 -45.15
C ASN A 412 -4.37 50.71 -45.55
N LEU A 413 -3.36 51.53 -45.24
CA LEU A 413 -3.28 52.92 -45.69
C LEU A 413 -3.14 53.00 -47.22
N TYR A 414 -2.27 52.19 -47.83
CA TYR A 414 -2.14 52.09 -49.29
C TYR A 414 -3.44 51.62 -49.96
N TYR A 415 -4.14 50.64 -49.38
CA TYR A 415 -5.46 50.19 -49.87
C TYR A 415 -6.55 51.27 -49.73
N ASN A 416 -6.49 52.11 -48.70
CA ASN A 416 -7.45 53.19 -48.49
C ASN A 416 -7.15 54.42 -49.37
N MET A 417 -5.89 54.71 -49.70
CA MET A 417 -5.50 55.81 -50.60
C MET A 417 -5.70 55.51 -52.09
N SER A 418 -5.77 54.24 -52.47
CA SER A 418 -5.99 53.80 -53.86
C SER A 418 -7.46 53.59 -54.23
N ARG A 419 -8.39 53.93 -53.32
CA ARG A 419 -9.80 54.12 -53.70
C ARG A 419 -9.94 55.39 -54.54
N PRO A 420 -10.43 55.31 -55.79
CA PRO A 420 -10.78 56.51 -56.53
C PRO A 420 -11.85 57.26 -55.72
N GLN A 421 -11.61 58.53 -55.41
CA GLN A 421 -12.69 59.43 -55.01
C GLN A 421 -13.79 59.32 -56.08
N PRO A 422 -15.06 59.05 -55.72
CA PRO A 422 -16.13 59.01 -56.70
C PRO A 422 -16.17 60.36 -57.41
N ARG A 423 -15.79 60.37 -58.70
CA ARG A 423 -16.03 61.53 -59.56
C ARG A 423 -17.54 61.66 -59.68
N TYR A 424 -18.09 62.61 -58.95
CA TYR A 424 -19.37 63.20 -59.31
C TYR A 424 -19.20 63.91 -60.67
N TRP A 425 -20.29 63.94 -61.44
CA TRP A 425 -20.48 64.41 -62.83
C TRP A 425 -20.38 63.32 -63.90
#